data_AF-D8S850-F1
#
_entry.id   AF-D8S850-F1
#
_cell.length_a   1.000
_cell.length_b   1.000
_cell.length_c   1.000
_cell.angle_alpha   90.00
_cell.angle_beta   90.00
_cell.angle_gamma   90.00
#
_symmetry.space_group_name_H-M   'P 1'
#
loop_
_entity.id
_entity.type
_entity.pdbx_description
1 polymer ?
#
loop_
_entity_poly.entity_id
_entity_poly.type
_entity_poly.pdbx_seq_one_letter_code
_entity_poly.pdbx_strand_id
1 'polypeptide(L)'
;MKFSTLAVDKEYFEKDAFKLCHAGYLEQMSRWPKLLVDVIIEWLNSRDYNLVVADFGCGDARLAKSIRNEVFSFNLVSNYLIVTACNMASTPLPSSSVDVAVFCLSLMGTDYPDYLKETHGVLKTQ
;
A
#
# COMPACT_ATOMS: atom_id res chain seq x y z
N MET A 1 3.83 -31.49 -25.70
CA MET A 1 3.83 -30.10 -25.18
C MET A 1 2.51 -29.89 -24.43
N LYS A 2 2.54 -29.88 -23.10
CA LYS A 2 1.40 -29.42 -22.29
C LYS A 2 1.59 -27.91 -22.07
N PHE A 3 0.79 -27.09 -22.75
CA PHE A 3 0.77 -25.66 -22.49
C PHE A 3 0.04 -25.37 -21.18
N SER A 4 0.67 -24.57 -20.34
CA SER A 4 0.28 -24.15 -19.00
C SER A 4 -0.80 -23.06 -19.03
N THR A 5 -1.98 -23.36 -19.57
CA THR A 5 -3.07 -22.38 -19.75
C THR A 5 -3.69 -21.91 -18.42
N LEU A 6 -3.75 -22.78 -17.40
CA LEU A 6 -4.43 -22.50 -16.13
C LEU A 6 -3.78 -21.42 -15.25
N ALA A 7 -2.46 -21.24 -15.32
CA ALA A 7 -1.76 -20.22 -14.53
C ALA A 7 -1.92 -18.82 -15.14
N VAL A 8 -1.93 -18.76 -16.49
CA VAL A 8 -2.17 -17.52 -17.25
C VAL A 8 -3.59 -17.04 -16.98
N ASP A 9 -4.59 -17.91 -17.05
CA ASP A 9 -5.99 -17.51 -16.83
C ASP A 9 -6.24 -16.95 -15.43
N LYS A 10 -5.58 -17.49 -14.39
CA LYS A 10 -5.73 -17.01 -13.00
C LYS A 10 -5.07 -15.65 -12.79
N GLU A 11 -3.84 -15.46 -13.27
CA GLU A 11 -3.13 -14.18 -13.15
C GLU A 11 -3.83 -13.06 -13.94
N TYR A 12 -4.36 -13.37 -15.12
CA TYR A 12 -5.16 -12.43 -15.91
C TYR A 12 -6.50 -12.10 -15.24
N PHE A 13 -7.20 -13.11 -14.70
CA PHE A 13 -8.44 -12.90 -13.95
C PHE A 13 -8.21 -12.04 -12.69
N GLU A 14 -7.12 -12.26 -11.96
CA GLU A 14 -6.74 -11.45 -10.79
C GLU A 14 -6.42 -10.00 -11.18
N LYS A 15 -5.76 -9.76 -12.32
CA LYS A 15 -5.51 -8.40 -12.84
C LYS A 15 -6.80 -7.67 -13.21
N ASP A 16 -7.75 -8.34 -13.85
CA ASP A 16 -9.01 -7.71 -14.24
C ASP A 16 -9.96 -7.52 -13.05
N ALA A 17 -9.98 -8.46 -12.10
CA ALA A 17 -10.65 -8.28 -10.82
C ALA A 17 -10.06 -7.12 -10.01
N PHE A 18 -8.73 -6.95 -10.01
CA PHE A 18 -8.06 -5.81 -9.39
C PHE A 18 -8.50 -4.49 -10.02
N LYS A 19 -8.53 -4.38 -11.35
CA LYS A 19 -8.97 -3.16 -12.04
C LYS A 19 -10.42 -2.83 -11.71
N LEU A 20 -11.32 -3.81 -11.72
CA LEU A 20 -12.73 -3.61 -11.42
C LEU A 20 -12.93 -3.18 -9.96
N CYS A 21 -12.25 -3.86 -9.03
CA CYS A 21 -12.26 -3.51 -7.61
C CYS A 21 -11.73 -2.09 -7.37
N HIS A 22 -10.61 -1.74 -8.01
CA HIS A 22 -10.02 -0.41 -7.90
C HIS A 22 -10.94 0.67 -8.48
N ALA A 23 -11.58 0.43 -9.62
CA ALA A 23 -12.55 1.35 -10.20
C ALA A 23 -13.76 1.58 -9.26
N GLY A 24 -14.31 0.50 -8.70
CA GLY A 24 -15.41 0.60 -7.73
C GLY A 24 -15.01 1.33 -6.44
N TYR A 25 -13.79 1.09 -5.95
CA TYR A 25 -13.24 1.80 -4.80
C TYR A 25 -13.11 3.31 -5.07
N LEU A 26 -12.56 3.71 -6.22
CA LEU A 26 -12.46 5.11 -6.63
C LEU A 26 -13.83 5.77 -6.75
N GLU A 27 -14.82 5.06 -7.31
CA GLU A 27 -16.20 5.54 -7.39
C GLU A 27 -16.79 5.79 -5.99
N GLN A 28 -16.60 4.85 -5.05
CA GLN A 28 -17.06 5.01 -3.68
C GLN A 28 -16.38 6.20 -2.98
N MET A 29 -15.07 6.33 -3.13
CA MET A 29 -14.29 7.45 -2.57
C MET A 29 -14.74 8.80 -3.11
N SER A 30 -15.15 8.89 -4.38
CA SER A 30 -15.58 10.15 -5.00
C SER A 30 -16.76 10.83 -4.29
N ARG A 31 -17.51 10.06 -3.49
CA ARG A 31 -18.68 10.53 -2.74
C ARG A 31 -18.35 10.99 -1.32
N TRP A 32 -17.11 10.77 -0.87
CA TRP A 32 -16.72 11.08 0.51
C TRP A 32 -16.39 12.57 0.62
N PRO A 33 -16.84 13.25 1.68
CA PRO A 33 -16.58 14.69 1.84
C PRO A 33 -15.09 15.00 2.04
N LYS A 34 -14.33 14.02 2.55
CA LYS A 34 -12.87 14.07 2.71
C LYS A 34 -12.32 12.66 2.59
N LEU A 35 -11.21 12.51 1.86
CA LEU A 35 -10.55 11.23 1.71
C LEU A 35 -9.62 10.97 2.90
N LEU A 36 -9.55 9.72 3.38
CA LEU A 36 -8.72 9.36 4.52
C LEU A 36 -7.23 9.62 4.25
N VAL A 37 -6.77 9.39 3.02
CA VAL A 37 -5.41 9.71 2.62
C VAL A 37 -5.10 11.20 2.75
N ASP A 38 -6.07 12.09 2.53
CA ASP A 38 -5.88 13.54 2.69
C ASP A 38 -5.72 13.92 4.16
N VAL A 39 -6.44 13.26 5.07
CA VAL A 39 -6.25 13.44 6.53
C VAL A 39 -4.84 13.02 6.95
N ILE A 40 -4.34 11.91 6.40
CA ILE A 40 -2.98 11.41 6.68
C ILE A 40 -1.92 12.36 6.11
N ILE A 41 -2.11 12.85 4.88
CA ILE A 41 -1.25 13.84 4.22
C ILE A 41 -1.16 15.11 5.09
N GLU A 42 -2.30 15.65 5.53
CA GLU A 42 -2.34 16.81 6.43
C GLU A 42 -1.59 16.54 7.74
N TRP A 43 -1.79 15.37 8.35
CA TRP A 43 -1.09 15.01 9.57
C TRP A 43 0.42 14.93 9.36
N LEU A 44 0.91 14.25 8.32
CA LEU A 44 2.35 14.11 8.03
C LEU A 44 2.99 15.45 7.67
N ASN A 45 2.30 16.31 6.91
CA ASN A 45 2.78 17.65 6.59
C ASN A 45 2.93 18.56 7.82
N SER A 46 2.27 18.25 8.93
CA SER A 46 2.43 18.96 10.21
C SER A 46 3.56 18.39 11.10
N ARG A 47 4.29 17.37 10.63
CA ARG A 47 5.41 16.73 11.34
C ARG A 47 6.74 17.06 10.69
N ASP A 48 7.81 16.50 11.27
CA ASP A 48 9.14 16.55 10.68
C ASP A 48 9.15 15.81 9.34
N TYR A 49 9.72 16.44 8.31
CA TYR A 49 9.86 15.85 6.98
C TYR A 49 10.90 14.73 6.94
N ASN A 50 11.75 14.62 7.96
CA ASN A 50 12.74 13.55 8.11
C ASN A 50 12.14 12.22 8.57
N LEU A 51 10.85 12.19 8.95
CA LEU A 51 10.18 10.93 9.25
C LEU A 51 10.11 10.07 7.98
N VAL A 52 10.61 8.86 8.06
CA VAL A 52 10.54 7.84 7.01
C VAL A 52 9.24 7.08 7.14
N VAL A 53 8.45 7.04 6.06
CA VAL A 53 7.09 6.49 6.06
C VAL A 53 7.03 5.20 5.24
N ALA A 54 6.34 4.19 5.74
CA ALA A 54 5.91 3.03 4.95
C ALA A 54 4.39 3.08 4.73
N ASP A 55 3.96 3.05 3.47
CA ASP A 55 2.55 3.04 3.05
C ASP A 55 2.16 1.63 2.59
N PHE A 56 1.50 0.88 3.48
CA PHE A 56 1.08 -0.50 3.26
C PHE A 56 -0.26 -0.53 2.52
N GLY A 57 -0.26 -1.07 1.31
CA GLY A 57 -1.43 -1.06 0.42
C GLY A 57 -1.69 0.33 -0.19
N CYS A 58 -0.63 0.96 -0.69
CA CYS A 58 -0.59 2.36 -1.14
C CYS A 58 -1.47 2.69 -2.36
N GLY A 59 -2.05 1.68 -3.01
CA GLY A 59 -2.80 1.84 -4.26
C GLY A 59 -1.97 2.52 -5.36
N ASP A 60 -2.40 3.71 -5.78
CA ASP A 60 -1.72 4.52 -6.79
C ASP A 60 -0.59 5.42 -6.24
N ALA A 61 -0.19 5.20 -4.98
CA ALA A 61 0.83 5.96 -4.26
C ALA A 61 0.54 7.46 -4.14
N ARG A 62 -0.74 7.83 -3.96
CA ARG A 62 -1.14 9.21 -3.70
C ARG A 62 -0.39 9.83 -2.51
N LEU A 63 -0.14 9.07 -1.44
CA LEU A 63 0.58 9.57 -0.28
C LEU A 63 1.99 10.02 -0.65
N ALA A 64 2.79 9.13 -1.24
CA ALA A 64 4.16 9.41 -1.68
C ALA A 64 4.24 10.58 -2.67
N LYS A 65 3.22 10.74 -3.53
CA LYS A 65 3.15 11.86 -4.50
C LYS A 65 2.82 13.21 -3.87
N SER A 66 2.35 13.24 -2.61
CA SER A 66 1.73 14.43 -2.01
C SER A 66 2.51 15.02 -0.83
N ILE A 67 3.57 14.36 -0.36
CA ILE A 67 4.35 14.80 0.81
C ILE A 67 5.84 14.82 0.50
N ARG A 68 6.61 15.53 1.34
CA ARG A 68 8.08 15.67 1.19
C ARG A 68 8.88 14.56 1.87
N ASN A 69 8.25 13.79 2.76
CA ASN A 69 8.86 12.67 3.45
C ASN A 69 9.36 11.61 2.46
N GLU A 70 10.36 10.84 2.87
CA GLU A 70 10.66 9.57 2.20
C GLU A 70 9.50 8.59 2.46
N VAL A 71 8.92 8.05 1.39
CA VAL A 71 7.78 7.12 1.47
C VAL A 71 8.07 5.84 0.71
N PHE A 72 8.18 4.73 1.43
CA PHE A 72 8.19 3.39 0.85
C PHE A 72 6.75 2.94 0.61
N SER A 73 6.37 2.77 -0.66
CA SER A 73 5.00 2.45 -1.06
C SER A 73 4.88 0.99 -1.46
N PHE A 74 4.01 0.22 -0.80
CA PHE A 74 3.81 -1.20 -1.06
C PHE A 74 2.40 -1.49 -1.54
N ASN A 75 2.26 -2.28 -2.60
CA ASN A 75 0.96 -2.82 -3.01
C ASN A 75 1.14 -4.19 -3.67
N LEU A 76 0.14 -5.05 -3.63
CA LEU A 76 0.24 -6.38 -4.24
C LEU A 76 0.47 -6.32 -5.76
N VAL A 77 -0.13 -5.33 -6.42
CA VAL A 77 0.00 -5.07 -7.86
C VAL A 77 0.19 -3.57 -8.06
N SER A 78 1.06 -3.17 -9.00
CA SER A 78 1.24 -1.75 -9.33
C SER A 78 1.61 -1.53 -10.78
N ASN A 79 1.16 -0.38 -11.31
CA ASN A 79 1.59 0.17 -12.59
C ASN A 79 2.58 1.34 -12.43
N TYR A 80 2.95 1.70 -11.19
CA TYR A 80 3.77 2.85 -10.86
C TYR A 80 5.15 2.41 -10.37
N LEU A 81 6.21 2.98 -10.97
CA LEU A 81 7.61 2.66 -10.63
C LEU A 81 7.99 3.01 -9.18
N ILE A 82 7.29 3.96 -8.56
CA ILE A 82 7.52 4.38 -7.17
C ILE A 82 6.92 3.40 -6.15
N VAL A 83 6.17 2.39 -6.62
CA VAL A 83 5.56 1.37 -5.77
C VAL A 83 6.32 0.07 -5.90
N THR A 84 6.70 -0.48 -4.77
CA THR A 84 7.21 -1.84 -4.68
C THR A 84 6.03 -2.82 -4.72
N ALA A 85 5.95 -3.59 -5.81
CA ALA A 85 4.96 -4.66 -5.93
C ALA A 85 5.37 -5.84 -5.05
N CYS A 86 4.69 -6.05 -3.91
CA CYS A 86 4.96 -7.17 -3.00
C CYS A 86 3.74 -7.50 -2.14
N ASN A 87 3.75 -8.68 -1.51
CA ASN A 87 2.84 -8.96 -0.40
C ASN A 87 3.30 -8.14 0.81
N MET A 88 2.43 -7.28 1.34
CA MET A 88 2.77 -6.41 2.46
C MET A 88 2.87 -7.14 3.82
N ALA A 89 2.58 -8.44 3.87
CA ALA A 89 2.97 -9.34 4.95
C ALA A 89 4.48 -9.66 4.99
N SER A 90 5.23 -9.30 3.94
CA SER A 90 6.67 -9.50 3.83
C SER A 90 7.25 -8.42 2.90
N THR A 91 7.62 -7.30 3.49
CA THR A 91 8.21 -6.17 2.78
C THR A 91 9.72 -6.35 2.64
N PRO A 92 10.38 -5.72 1.65
CA PRO A 92 11.83 -5.74 1.52
C PRO A 92 12.52 -4.73 2.46
N LEU A 93 11.83 -4.25 3.49
CA LEU A 93 12.39 -3.27 4.42
C LEU A 93 13.26 -3.94 5.49
N PRO A 94 14.38 -3.32 5.88
CA PRO A 94 15.11 -3.74 7.07
C PRO A 94 14.26 -3.57 8.34
N SER A 95 14.57 -4.35 9.37
CA SER A 95 13.99 -4.15 10.70
C SER A 95 14.31 -2.75 11.23
N SER A 96 13.36 -2.14 11.92
CA SER A 96 13.50 -0.80 12.53
C SER A 96 14.03 0.27 11.56
N SER A 97 13.52 0.27 10.33
CA SER A 97 13.94 1.20 9.28
C SER A 97 13.01 2.41 9.10
N VAL A 98 11.74 2.30 9.52
CA VAL A 98 10.74 3.35 9.31
C VAL A 98 10.22 3.95 10.61
N ASP A 99 9.81 5.22 10.56
CA ASP A 99 9.28 5.97 11.69
C ASP A 99 7.75 5.90 11.77
N VAL A 100 7.08 5.80 10.62
CA VAL A 100 5.61 5.78 10.51
C VAL A 100 5.18 4.66 9.57
N ALA A 101 4.19 3.87 9.98
CA ALA A 101 3.50 2.92 9.12
C ALA A 101 2.06 3.37 8.88
N VAL A 102 1.62 3.36 7.63
CA VAL A 102 0.30 3.81 7.20
C VAL A 102 -0.47 2.63 6.60
N PHE A 103 -1.70 2.45 7.09
CA PHE A 103 -2.70 1.54 6.52
C PHE A 103 -3.96 2.34 6.16
N CYS A 104 -3.99 2.93 4.96
CA CYS A 104 -5.15 3.70 4.50
C CYS A 104 -6.14 2.81 3.75
N LEU A 105 -7.13 2.26 4.47
CA LEU A 105 -8.15 1.33 3.94
C LEU A 105 -7.57 0.05 3.31
N SER A 106 -6.40 -0.39 3.76
CA SER A 106 -5.65 -1.51 3.16
C SER A 106 -5.70 -2.82 3.94
N LEU A 107 -6.26 -2.85 5.16
CA LEU A 107 -6.40 -4.06 5.98
C LEU A 107 -7.57 -4.96 5.52
N MET A 108 -7.54 -5.40 4.27
CA MET A 108 -8.64 -6.15 3.66
C MET A 108 -8.45 -7.68 3.63
N GLY A 109 -7.21 -8.17 3.76
CA GLY A 109 -6.90 -9.60 3.76
C GLY A 109 -7.21 -10.28 5.09
N THR A 110 -7.57 -11.56 5.06
CA THR A 110 -7.80 -12.37 6.29
C THR A 110 -6.52 -12.63 7.08
N ASP A 111 -5.38 -12.51 6.41
CA ASP A 111 -4.01 -12.55 6.93
C ASP A 111 -3.52 -11.18 7.44
N TYR A 112 -4.42 -10.22 7.68
CA TYR A 112 -4.04 -8.92 8.25
C TYR A 112 -3.21 -8.98 9.55
N PRO A 113 -3.32 -9.99 10.43
CA PRO A 113 -2.42 -10.10 11.58
C PRO A 113 -0.94 -10.21 11.17
N ASP A 114 -0.64 -10.79 10.01
CA ASP A 114 0.73 -10.89 9.51
C ASP A 114 1.24 -9.55 8.96
N TYR A 115 0.37 -8.71 8.40
CA TYR A 115 0.72 -7.34 7.99
C TYR A 115 1.15 -6.50 9.20
N LEU A 116 0.43 -6.68 10.32
CA LEU A 116 0.75 -6.00 11.58
C LEU A 116 2.05 -6.51 12.21
N LYS A 117 2.34 -7.82 12.11
CA LYS A 117 3.63 -8.39 12.56
C LYS A 117 4.79 -7.85 11.73
N GLU A 118 4.66 -7.83 10.41
CA GLU A 118 5.66 -7.26 9.51
C GLU A 118 5.90 -5.80 9.83
N THR A 119 4.82 -5.03 10.01
CA THR A 119 4.88 -3.61 10.40
C THR A 119 5.64 -3.41 11.71
N HIS A 120 5.33 -4.22 12.72
CA HIS A 120 6.04 -4.18 14.00
C HIS A 120 7.54 -4.44 13.83
N GLY A 121 7.93 -5.34 12.92
CA GLY A 121 9.34 -5.61 12.62
C GLY A 121 10.07 -4.43 11.97
N VAL A 122 9.41 -3.69 11.08
CA VAL A 122 10.04 -2.59 10.32
C VAL A 122 9.98 -1.24 11.05
N LEU A 123 9.06 -1.06 12.01
CA LEU A 123 8.98 0.16 12.82
C LEU A 123 10.18 0.28 13.78
N LYS A 124 10.69 1.50 13.92
CA LYS A 124 11.67 1.84 14.97
C LYS A 124 11.00 1.76 16.35
N THR A 125 11.63 1.07 17.29
CA THR A 125 11.26 1.16 18.71
C THR A 125 11.69 2.51 19.26
N GLN A 126 10.74 3.24 19.87
CA GLN A 126 11.01 4.48 20.59
C GLN A 126 11.74 4.22 21.90
#